data_AF-A0A536UWE4-F1
#
_entry.id   AF-A0A536UWE4-F1
#
_cell.length_a   1.000
_cell.length_b   1.000
_cell.length_c   1.000
_cell.angle_alpha   90.00
_cell.angle_beta   90.00
_cell.angle_gamma   90.00
#
_symmetry.space_group_name_H-M   'P 1'
#
loop_
_entity.id
_entity.type
_entity.pdbx_description
1 polymer ?
#
loop_
_entity_poly.entity_id
_entity_poly.type
_entity_poly.pdbx_seq_one_letter_code
_entity_poly.pdbx_strand_id
1 'polypeptide(L)'
;MRHRHHDLGPGARLHRAAVMGVFYIFIGPIVAISKDVSLAAAMTALMIGGLVQFAWSPLIGKMQRFFPAIVTGTTILLIGTGLMKIGINVATGLNTPSFGTPLTLGLATLMIVLIIILSVYTKGFIRTLSLFVTMVIGYIISAAIGLLNFQTVADASWVSVPNPLPYGGLQWPGLIGVITVIVCFFATAVETTGHTLAVCRITGVPGEDWRVRGAVSNDGLGSIISALFGGMALTSYSQNIGVISLTGVGSRFVVAAGGAFLIVMAMIPKVGAIIALMPSAVLGGVLLFMFGMVASVGLDIIGKNLKSRRDALIVASSLAVGLGI
;
A
#
# COMPACT_ATOMS: atom_id res chain seq x y z
N MET A 1 -8.03 -13.59 37.80
CA MET A 1 -8.52 -14.59 36.81
C MET A 1 -7.37 -14.91 35.87
N ARG A 2 -6.81 -16.13 35.97
CA ARG A 2 -5.65 -16.58 35.19
C ARG A 2 -6.08 -16.86 33.74
N HIS A 3 -5.57 -16.09 32.79
CA HIS A 3 -5.71 -16.39 31.37
C HIS A 3 -4.96 -17.69 31.05
N ARG A 4 -5.66 -18.67 30.49
CA ARG A 4 -5.07 -19.88 29.92
C ARG A 4 -4.20 -19.48 28.73
N HIS A 5 -2.89 -19.72 28.85
CA HIS A 5 -2.03 -19.86 27.70
C HIS A 5 -2.50 -21.09 26.93
N HIS A 6 -3.08 -20.90 25.75
CA HIS A 6 -3.19 -21.98 24.79
C HIS A 6 -1.78 -22.36 24.36
N ASP A 7 -1.38 -23.59 24.65
CA ASP A 7 -0.20 -24.23 24.09
C ASP A 7 -0.32 -24.25 22.58
N LEU A 8 0.25 -23.22 21.98
CA LEU A 8 0.49 -23.09 20.56
C LEU A 8 1.52 -24.16 20.18
N GLY A 9 1.05 -25.24 19.53
CA GLY A 9 1.85 -26.40 19.16
C GLY A 9 3.11 -26.09 18.34
N PRO A 10 3.96 -27.09 18.05
CA PRO A 10 5.31 -26.89 17.47
C PRO A 10 5.36 -26.05 16.17
N GLY A 11 4.27 -25.98 15.41
CA GLY A 11 4.15 -25.15 14.21
C GLY A 11 3.94 -23.64 14.44
N ALA A 12 3.59 -23.23 15.66
CA ALA A 12 3.28 -21.83 16.00
C ALA A 12 4.52 -20.96 16.29
N ARG A 13 5.71 -21.56 16.35
CA ARG A 13 7.00 -20.85 16.51
C ARG A 13 7.54 -20.30 15.18
N LEU A 14 6.96 -20.68 14.05
CA LEU A 14 7.47 -20.38 12.71
C LEU A 14 6.75 -19.18 12.09
N HIS A 15 7.54 -18.19 11.66
CA HIS A 15 7.23 -17.12 10.68
C HIS A 15 5.77 -16.64 10.63
N ARG A 16 5.45 -15.54 11.31
CA ARG A 16 4.18 -14.85 11.10
C ARG A 16 4.24 -14.08 9.80
N ALA A 17 3.29 -14.34 8.92
CA ALA A 17 3.31 -13.81 7.57
C ALA A 17 2.65 -12.42 7.54
N ALA A 18 3.37 -11.48 6.95
CA ALA A 18 2.80 -10.21 6.53
C ALA A 18 2.32 -10.36 5.08
N VAL A 19 1.08 -9.93 4.80
CA VAL A 19 0.64 -9.71 3.43
C VAL A 19 1.44 -8.53 2.88
N MET A 20 1.95 -8.68 1.66
CA MET A 20 2.60 -7.60 0.94
C MET A 20 1.63 -6.96 -0.05
N GLY A 21 1.68 -5.65 -0.16
CA GLY A 21 0.90 -4.89 -1.12
C GLY A 21 1.73 -3.78 -1.74
N VAL A 22 1.20 -3.18 -2.81
CA VAL A 22 1.82 -2.03 -3.46
C VAL A 22 1.93 -0.88 -2.47
N PHE A 23 3.09 -0.23 -2.43
CA PHE A 23 3.32 0.90 -1.55
C PHE A 23 3.19 2.23 -2.29
N TYR A 24 2.33 3.11 -1.76
CA TYR A 24 1.91 4.32 -2.45
C TYR A 24 3.01 5.39 -2.54
N ILE A 25 4.03 5.36 -1.68
CA ILE A 25 5.13 6.35 -1.71
C ILE A 25 5.85 6.39 -3.06
N PHE A 26 5.85 5.27 -3.80
CA PHE A 26 6.55 5.16 -5.07
C PHE A 26 5.80 5.80 -6.24
N ILE A 27 4.52 6.14 -6.10
CA ILE A 27 3.73 6.69 -7.21
C ILE A 27 4.37 7.98 -7.74
N GLY A 28 4.73 8.92 -6.86
CA GLY A 28 5.34 10.19 -7.25
C GLY A 28 6.66 10.00 -8.02
N PRO A 29 7.67 9.32 -7.44
CA PRO A 29 8.93 9.03 -8.12
C PRO A 29 8.76 8.27 -9.44
N ILE A 30 7.89 7.26 -9.50
CA ILE A 30 7.65 6.50 -10.74
C ILE A 30 7.08 7.42 -11.82
N VAL A 31 6.07 8.25 -11.49
CA VAL A 31 5.47 9.18 -12.45
C VAL A 31 6.50 10.20 -12.94
N ALA A 32 7.35 10.72 -12.05
CA ALA A 32 8.42 11.64 -12.42
C ALA A 32 9.42 11.00 -13.40
N ILE A 33 10.01 9.86 -13.03
CA ILE A 33 10.98 9.13 -13.87
C ILE A 33 10.33 8.72 -15.20
N SER A 34 9.07 8.31 -15.18
CA SER A 34 8.37 7.85 -16.40
C SER A 34 8.12 8.97 -17.40
N LYS A 35 7.92 10.20 -16.92
CA LYS A 35 7.76 11.39 -17.78
C LYS A 35 9.08 11.86 -18.37
N ASP A 36 10.15 11.79 -17.59
CA ASP A 36 11.46 12.29 -18.00
C ASP A 36 12.22 11.29 -18.89
N VAL A 37 12.09 9.99 -18.62
CA VAL A 37 12.83 8.93 -19.32
C VAL A 37 11.87 7.93 -19.94
N SER A 38 11.32 7.02 -19.13
CA SER A 38 10.36 5.99 -19.56
C SER A 38 9.86 5.19 -18.37
N LEU A 39 8.77 4.43 -18.57
CA LEU A 39 8.27 3.50 -17.57
C LEU A 39 9.26 2.33 -17.33
N ALA A 40 10.00 1.90 -18.35
CA ALA A 40 11.05 0.89 -18.22
C ALA A 40 12.19 1.35 -17.30
N ALA A 41 12.58 2.62 -17.42
CA ALA A 41 13.53 3.25 -16.53
C ALA A 41 13.00 3.29 -15.09
N ALA A 42 11.73 3.67 -14.89
CA ALA A 42 11.12 3.66 -13.56
C ALA A 42 11.13 2.25 -12.93
N MET A 43 10.79 1.19 -13.69
CA MET A 43 10.89 -0.19 -13.19
C MET A 43 12.32 -0.58 -12.85
N THR A 44 13.28 -0.19 -13.68
CA THR A 44 14.71 -0.43 -13.43
C THR A 44 15.17 0.27 -12.13
N ALA A 45 14.69 1.49 -11.87
CA ALA A 45 14.95 2.19 -10.61
C ALA A 45 14.40 1.43 -9.40
N LEU A 46 13.19 0.87 -9.49
CA LEU A 46 12.60 0.03 -8.44
C LEU A 46 13.41 -1.24 -8.21
N MET A 47 13.91 -1.89 -9.26
CA MET A 47 14.77 -3.06 -9.14
C MET A 47 16.09 -2.72 -8.44
N ILE A 48 16.73 -1.59 -8.81
CA ILE A 48 17.96 -1.12 -8.15
C ILE A 48 17.68 -0.78 -6.68
N GLY A 49 16.62 -0.04 -6.39
CA GLY A 49 16.26 0.32 -5.02
C GLY A 49 15.91 -0.89 -4.15
N GLY A 50 15.19 -1.86 -4.71
CA GLY A 50 14.88 -3.12 -4.02
C GLY A 50 16.12 -3.96 -3.75
N LEU A 51 17.08 -3.98 -4.69
CA LEU A 51 18.38 -4.63 -4.50
C LEU A 51 19.19 -3.95 -3.40
N VAL A 52 19.21 -2.61 -3.41
CA VAL A 52 19.84 -1.83 -2.34
C VAL A 52 19.18 -2.20 -1.01
N GLN A 53 17.84 -2.16 -0.92
CA GLN A 53 17.11 -2.57 0.30
C GLN A 53 17.47 -3.95 0.79
N PHE A 54 17.50 -4.93 -0.10
CA PHE A 54 17.92 -6.28 0.24
C PHE A 54 19.36 -6.30 0.78
N ALA A 55 20.28 -5.55 0.17
CA ALA A 55 21.67 -5.50 0.58
C ALA A 55 21.89 -4.85 1.96
N TRP A 56 21.16 -3.77 2.29
CA TRP A 56 21.30 -3.09 3.60
C TRP A 56 20.34 -3.60 4.67
N SER A 57 19.40 -4.50 4.34
CA SER A 57 18.46 -5.08 5.30
C SER A 57 19.10 -5.69 6.56
N PRO A 58 20.31 -6.30 6.55
CA PRO A 58 20.91 -6.83 7.78
C PRO A 58 21.23 -5.73 8.81
N LEU A 59 21.36 -4.49 8.37
CA LEU A 59 21.67 -3.33 9.21
C LEU A 59 20.42 -2.72 9.85
N ILE A 60 19.21 -3.03 9.36
CA ILE A 60 17.97 -2.37 9.82
C ILE A 60 17.72 -2.56 11.32
N GLY A 61 18.08 -3.73 11.88
CA GLY A 61 17.94 -4.00 13.32
C GLY A 61 18.70 -3.00 14.18
N LYS A 62 19.86 -2.52 13.72
CA LYS A 62 20.66 -1.49 14.41
C LYS A 62 20.10 -0.07 14.18
N MET A 63 19.32 0.12 13.11
CA MET A 63 18.79 1.43 12.73
C MET A 63 17.45 1.76 13.36
N GLN A 64 16.75 0.81 13.99
CA GLN A 64 15.46 1.05 14.64
C GLN A 64 15.47 2.22 15.63
N ARG A 65 16.60 2.46 16.30
CA ARG A 65 16.80 3.61 17.21
C ARG A 65 16.65 4.98 16.54
N PHE A 66 16.85 5.08 15.23
CA PHE A 66 16.76 6.32 14.47
C PHE A 66 15.34 6.64 14.00
N PHE A 67 14.40 5.72 14.18
CA PHE A 67 13.00 5.88 13.76
C PHE A 67 12.07 5.84 14.98
N PRO A 68 12.17 6.81 15.90
CA PRO A 68 11.22 6.90 17.00
C PRO A 68 9.79 7.07 16.46
N ALA A 69 8.81 6.73 17.29
CA ALA A 69 7.39 6.78 16.90
C ALA A 69 6.97 8.14 16.32
N ILE A 70 7.56 9.24 16.80
CA ILE A 70 7.30 10.58 16.28
C ILE A 70 7.73 10.76 14.81
N VAL A 71 8.88 10.20 14.42
CA VAL A 71 9.36 10.24 13.02
C VAL A 71 8.47 9.38 12.14
N THR A 72 8.21 8.14 12.58
CA THR A 72 7.36 7.20 11.84
C THR A 72 5.94 7.76 11.61
N GLY A 73 5.32 8.32 12.66
CA GLY A 73 4.00 8.95 12.56
C GLY A 73 3.99 10.16 11.63
N THR A 74 5.04 10.99 11.67
CA THR A 74 5.18 12.16 10.78
C THR A 74 5.35 11.75 9.32
N THR A 75 6.15 10.71 9.05
CA THR A 75 6.31 10.16 7.70
C THR A 75 5.00 9.61 7.16
N ILE A 76 4.25 8.83 7.96
CA ILE A 76 2.93 8.30 7.56
C ILE A 76 1.93 9.43 7.27
N LEU A 77 1.94 10.49 8.08
CA LEU A 77 1.11 11.68 7.86
C LEU A 77 1.46 12.37 6.53
N LEU A 78 2.74 12.58 6.23
CA LEU A 78 3.22 13.15 4.98
C LEU A 78 2.85 12.29 3.77
N ILE A 79 2.98 10.97 3.86
CA ILE A 79 2.55 10.03 2.82
C ILE A 79 1.06 10.18 2.57
N GLY A 80 0.22 10.10 3.62
CA GLY A 80 -1.23 10.21 3.49
C GLY A 80 -1.64 11.54 2.85
N THR A 81 -1.14 12.66 3.35
CA THR A 81 -1.45 14.01 2.85
C THR A 81 -0.93 14.28 1.43
N GLY A 82 0.28 13.84 1.10
CA GLY A 82 0.84 13.96 -0.25
C GLY A 82 0.03 13.18 -1.28
N LEU A 83 -0.46 11.99 -0.92
CA LEU A 83 -1.25 11.13 -1.80
C LEU A 83 -2.70 11.61 -1.97
N MET A 84 -3.25 12.42 -1.05
CA MET A 84 -4.56 13.03 -1.24
C MET A 84 -4.62 13.86 -2.53
N LYS A 85 -3.53 14.54 -2.90
CA LYS A 85 -3.42 15.26 -4.19
C LYS A 85 -3.62 14.30 -5.38
N ILE A 86 -3.06 13.10 -5.31
CA ILE A 86 -3.25 12.08 -6.34
C ILE A 86 -4.69 11.56 -6.33
N GLY A 87 -5.23 11.26 -5.15
CA GLY A 87 -6.61 10.80 -4.97
C GLY A 87 -7.63 11.77 -5.55
N ILE A 88 -7.51 13.08 -5.25
CA ILE A 88 -8.44 14.09 -5.78
C ILE A 88 -8.29 14.27 -7.29
N ASN A 89 -7.08 14.20 -7.84
CA ASN A 89 -6.86 14.29 -9.28
C ASN A 89 -7.52 13.12 -10.02
N VAL A 90 -7.44 11.90 -9.48
CA VAL A 90 -8.11 10.73 -10.03
C VAL A 90 -9.63 10.84 -9.88
N ALA A 91 -10.10 11.27 -8.69
CA ALA A 91 -11.52 11.41 -8.37
C ALA A 91 -12.24 12.43 -9.27
N THR A 92 -11.57 13.55 -9.53
CA THR A 92 -12.09 14.61 -10.38
C THR A 92 -11.95 14.31 -11.87
N GLY A 93 -11.14 13.31 -12.25
CA GLY A 93 -10.85 12.99 -13.65
C GLY A 93 -9.90 13.99 -14.30
N LEU A 94 -8.85 14.42 -13.59
CA LEU A 94 -7.85 15.36 -14.11
C LEU A 94 -7.27 14.87 -15.44
N ASN A 95 -7.14 15.78 -16.41
CA ASN A 95 -6.72 15.50 -17.79
C ASN A 95 -7.70 14.63 -18.60
N THR A 96 -8.97 14.58 -18.20
CA THR A 96 -10.04 13.95 -19.00
C THR A 96 -11.14 14.96 -19.33
N PRO A 97 -11.94 14.75 -20.40
CA PRO A 97 -13.09 15.61 -20.71
C PRO A 97 -14.13 15.68 -19.58
N SER A 98 -14.15 14.68 -18.69
CA SER A 98 -15.06 14.61 -17.55
C SER A 98 -14.54 15.34 -16.29
N PHE A 99 -13.46 16.12 -16.43
CA PHE A 99 -12.86 16.84 -15.31
C PHE A 99 -13.87 17.78 -14.63
N GLY A 100 -14.09 17.57 -13.32
CA GLY A 100 -14.95 18.44 -12.52
C GLY A 100 -16.43 18.45 -12.91
N THR A 101 -16.88 17.50 -13.73
CA THR A 101 -18.31 17.38 -14.07
C THR A 101 -19.14 17.01 -12.84
N PRO A 102 -20.44 17.39 -12.78
CA PRO A 102 -21.31 16.99 -11.67
C PRO A 102 -21.38 15.48 -11.47
N LEU A 103 -21.26 14.71 -12.55
CA LEU A 103 -21.24 13.25 -12.50
C LEU A 103 -19.99 12.71 -11.80
N THR A 104 -18.78 13.18 -12.17
CA THR A 104 -17.54 12.69 -11.57
C THR A 104 -17.43 13.09 -10.10
N LEU A 105 -17.75 14.34 -9.78
CA LEU A 105 -17.79 14.83 -8.39
C LEU A 105 -18.86 14.11 -7.57
N GLY A 106 -20.05 13.89 -8.14
CA GLY A 106 -21.14 13.16 -7.50
C GLY A 106 -20.78 11.72 -7.18
N LEU A 107 -20.19 10.99 -8.13
CA LEU A 107 -19.74 9.61 -7.93
C LEU A 107 -18.62 9.52 -6.88
N ALA A 108 -17.60 10.38 -6.95
CA ALA A 108 -16.51 10.37 -5.98
C ALA A 108 -17.02 10.68 -4.56
N THR A 109 -17.88 11.68 -4.42
CA THR A 109 -18.50 12.05 -3.13
C THR A 109 -19.38 10.93 -2.60
N LEU A 110 -20.17 10.30 -3.48
CA LEU A 110 -21.00 9.15 -3.12
C LEU A 110 -20.14 8.01 -2.57
N MET A 111 -18.99 7.71 -3.19
CA MET A 111 -18.09 6.67 -2.66
C MET A 111 -17.61 6.99 -1.26
N ILE A 112 -17.20 8.24 -1.00
CA ILE A 112 -16.75 8.67 0.34
C ILE A 112 -17.89 8.51 1.35
N VAL A 113 -19.09 9.00 1.02
CA VAL A 113 -20.28 8.88 1.88
C VAL A 113 -20.62 7.42 2.16
N LEU A 114 -20.61 6.55 1.15
CA LEU A 114 -20.85 5.11 1.31
C LEU A 114 -19.80 4.46 2.22
N ILE A 115 -18.52 4.79 2.06
CA ILE A 115 -17.48 4.26 2.94
C ILE A 115 -17.73 4.70 4.39
N ILE A 116 -18.08 5.97 4.63
CA ILE A 116 -18.38 6.48 5.97
C ILE A 116 -19.58 5.75 6.57
N ILE A 117 -20.69 5.63 5.82
CA ILE A 117 -21.90 4.95 6.27
C ILE A 117 -21.58 3.49 6.61
N LEU A 118 -20.93 2.76 5.71
CA LEU A 118 -20.57 1.36 5.96
C LEU A 118 -19.62 1.23 7.14
N SER A 119 -18.63 2.12 7.26
CA SER A 119 -17.63 2.07 8.32
C SER A 119 -18.18 2.43 9.70
N VAL A 120 -19.27 3.21 9.78
CA VAL A 120 -19.90 3.62 11.05
C VAL A 120 -21.01 2.65 11.45
N TYR A 121 -21.89 2.28 10.51
CA TYR A 121 -23.12 1.55 10.82
C TYR A 121 -22.99 0.03 10.74
N THR A 122 -21.95 -0.50 10.08
CA THR A 122 -21.74 -1.96 10.04
C THR A 122 -20.81 -2.44 11.15
N LYS A 123 -20.86 -3.74 11.46
CA LYS A 123 -20.08 -4.37 12.53
C LYS A 123 -19.29 -5.56 12.01
N GLY A 124 -18.27 -5.95 12.77
CA GLY A 124 -17.47 -7.15 12.50
C GLY A 124 -16.77 -7.10 11.14
N PHE A 125 -16.90 -8.18 10.38
CA PHE A 125 -16.18 -8.39 9.12
C PHE A 125 -16.58 -7.43 8.00
N ILE A 126 -17.86 -7.05 7.91
CA ILE A 126 -18.35 -6.12 6.88
C ILE A 126 -17.70 -4.75 7.04
N ARG A 127 -17.49 -4.29 8.28
CA ARG A 127 -16.82 -3.02 8.55
C ARG A 127 -15.39 -3.01 8.00
N THR A 128 -14.66 -4.11 8.15
CA THR A 128 -13.32 -4.28 7.58
C THR A 128 -13.33 -4.27 6.05
N LEU A 129 -14.40 -4.78 5.44
CA LEU A 129 -14.62 -4.80 3.99
C LEU A 129 -15.30 -3.56 3.44
N SER A 130 -15.54 -2.50 4.24
CA SER A 130 -16.29 -1.32 3.79
C SER A 130 -15.75 -0.72 2.50
N LEU A 131 -14.43 -0.64 2.34
CA LEU A 131 -13.80 -0.17 1.09
C LEU A 131 -14.13 -1.08 -0.11
N PHE A 132 -14.04 -2.40 0.08
CA PHE A 132 -14.34 -3.38 -0.96
C PHE A 132 -15.82 -3.35 -1.36
N VAL A 133 -16.72 -3.35 -0.38
CA VAL A 133 -18.16 -3.29 -0.60
C VAL A 133 -18.54 -1.98 -1.31
N THR A 134 -17.98 -0.84 -0.91
CA THR A 134 -18.21 0.42 -1.64
C THR A 134 -17.74 0.33 -3.08
N MET A 135 -16.57 -0.24 -3.37
CA MET A 135 -16.11 -0.42 -4.75
C MET A 135 -17.07 -1.28 -5.57
N VAL A 136 -17.61 -2.36 -4.99
CA VAL A 136 -18.62 -3.21 -5.65
C VAL A 136 -19.90 -2.41 -5.95
N ILE A 137 -20.40 -1.64 -4.98
CA ILE A 137 -21.57 -0.77 -5.18
C ILE A 137 -21.28 0.28 -6.28
N GLY A 138 -20.10 0.92 -6.24
CA GLY A 138 -19.66 1.88 -7.24
C GLY A 138 -19.60 1.28 -8.64
N TYR A 139 -19.18 0.03 -8.76
CA TYR A 139 -19.17 -0.71 -10.02
C TYR A 139 -20.58 -0.96 -10.55
N ILE A 140 -21.51 -1.40 -9.70
CA ILE A 140 -22.91 -1.63 -10.06
C ILE A 140 -23.58 -0.34 -10.52
N ILE A 141 -23.37 0.76 -9.77
CA ILE A 141 -23.90 2.08 -10.14
C ILE A 141 -23.35 2.49 -11.49
N SER A 142 -22.03 2.38 -11.68
CA SER A 142 -21.35 2.74 -12.93
C SER A 142 -21.84 1.93 -14.13
N ALA A 143 -22.13 0.64 -13.93
CA ALA A 143 -22.74 -0.21 -14.95
C ALA A 143 -24.16 0.26 -15.31
N ALA A 144 -24.98 0.60 -14.31
CA ALA A 144 -26.36 1.04 -14.52
C ALA A 144 -26.46 2.37 -15.27
N ILE A 145 -25.49 3.28 -15.09
CA ILE A 145 -25.42 4.56 -15.81
C ILE A 145 -24.63 4.48 -17.13
N GLY A 146 -24.20 3.28 -17.55
CA GLY A 146 -23.56 3.05 -18.85
C GLY A 146 -22.12 3.55 -18.97
N LEU A 147 -21.39 3.74 -17.85
CA LEU A 147 -20.00 4.18 -17.88
C LEU A 147 -18.98 3.06 -18.17
N LEU A 148 -19.41 1.80 -18.17
CA LEU A 148 -18.53 0.65 -18.33
C LEU A 148 -18.57 0.11 -19.75
N ASN A 149 -17.39 -0.07 -20.35
CA ASN A 149 -17.25 -0.74 -21.64
C ASN A 149 -16.84 -2.21 -21.45
N PHE A 150 -17.81 -3.12 -21.44
CA PHE A 150 -17.51 -4.55 -21.23
C PHE A 150 -16.74 -5.22 -22.38
N GLN A 151 -16.57 -4.55 -23.53
CA GLN A 151 -15.81 -5.09 -24.66
C GLN A 151 -14.36 -5.41 -24.26
N THR A 152 -13.74 -4.57 -23.42
CA THR A 152 -12.38 -4.78 -22.92
C THR A 152 -12.21 -6.09 -22.16
N VAL A 153 -13.28 -6.59 -21.51
CA VAL A 153 -13.29 -7.89 -20.81
C VAL A 153 -13.55 -9.03 -21.78
N ALA A 154 -14.37 -8.81 -22.80
CA ALA A 154 -14.63 -9.80 -23.85
C ALA A 154 -13.33 -10.11 -24.62
N ASP A 155 -12.58 -9.07 -25.01
CA ASP A 155 -11.34 -9.14 -25.79
C ASP A 155 -10.15 -9.69 -24.98
N ALA A 156 -10.20 -9.60 -23.65
CA ALA A 156 -9.17 -10.13 -22.78
C ALA A 156 -9.11 -11.66 -22.85
N SER A 157 -7.89 -12.19 -23.00
CA SER A 157 -7.65 -13.63 -23.01
C SER A 157 -8.02 -14.29 -21.67
N TRP A 158 -8.36 -15.57 -21.73
CA TRP A 158 -8.72 -16.35 -20.54
C TRP A 158 -7.51 -16.68 -19.67
N VAL A 159 -6.36 -16.95 -20.30
CA VAL A 159 -5.10 -17.25 -19.62
C VAL A 159 -3.99 -16.47 -20.27
N SER A 160 -3.11 -15.88 -19.45
CA SER A 160 -1.86 -15.28 -19.89
C SER A 160 -0.77 -15.50 -18.84
N VAL A 161 0.46 -15.67 -19.31
CA VAL A 161 1.63 -15.74 -18.44
C VAL A 161 2.29 -14.35 -18.40
N PRO A 162 2.62 -13.81 -17.22
CA PRO A 162 3.31 -12.53 -17.12
C PRO A 162 4.64 -12.57 -17.89
N ASN A 163 4.83 -11.63 -18.82
CA ASN A 163 6.10 -11.49 -19.52
C ASN A 163 7.07 -10.67 -18.66
N PRO A 164 8.32 -11.12 -18.50
CA PRO A 164 9.34 -10.30 -17.85
C PRO A 164 9.67 -9.07 -18.70
N LEU A 165 9.95 -7.96 -18.04
CA LEU A 165 10.32 -6.67 -18.63
C LEU A 165 9.32 -6.18 -19.70
N PRO A 166 8.02 -6.06 -19.36
CA PRO A 166 6.96 -5.78 -20.34
C PRO A 166 7.08 -4.41 -21.02
N TYR A 167 7.90 -3.51 -20.48
CA TYR A 167 8.06 -2.14 -20.99
C TYR A 167 9.28 -1.95 -21.90
N GLY A 168 9.86 -3.03 -22.44
CA GLY A 168 10.96 -2.94 -23.40
C GLY A 168 12.36 -3.02 -22.78
N GLY A 169 12.52 -3.82 -21.72
CA GLY A 169 13.83 -4.12 -21.13
C GLY A 169 14.26 -3.20 -19.98
N LEU A 170 15.56 -3.26 -19.63
CA LEU A 170 16.16 -2.39 -18.62
C LEU A 170 16.66 -1.10 -19.26
N GLN A 171 16.31 0.03 -18.66
CA GLN A 171 16.75 1.35 -19.09
C GLN A 171 17.30 2.14 -17.91
N TRP A 172 18.32 2.96 -18.14
CA TRP A 172 18.93 3.73 -17.07
C TRP A 172 18.01 4.86 -16.60
N PRO A 173 17.60 4.90 -15.32
CA PRO A 173 16.69 5.92 -14.79
C PRO A 173 17.33 7.27 -14.46
N GLY A 174 18.64 7.42 -14.64
CA GLY A 174 19.36 8.60 -14.17
C GLY A 174 19.65 8.55 -12.67
N LEU A 175 20.70 9.26 -12.25
CA LEU A 175 21.19 9.22 -10.87
C LEU A 175 20.16 9.73 -9.86
N ILE A 176 19.45 10.81 -10.20
CA ILE A 176 18.43 11.42 -9.33
C ILE A 176 17.28 10.42 -9.10
N GLY A 177 16.79 9.78 -10.17
CA GLY A 177 15.73 8.77 -10.07
C GLY A 177 16.11 7.60 -9.15
N VAL A 178 17.34 7.10 -9.25
CA VAL A 178 17.85 6.04 -8.36
C VAL A 178 17.87 6.50 -6.91
N ILE A 179 18.41 7.69 -6.63
CA ILE A 179 18.52 8.22 -5.27
C ILE A 179 17.12 8.40 -4.66
N THR A 180 16.18 8.99 -5.41
CA THR A 180 14.80 9.19 -4.96
C THR A 180 14.14 7.87 -4.60
N VAL A 181 14.27 6.85 -5.45
CA VAL A 181 13.69 5.51 -5.19
C VAL A 181 14.34 4.83 -3.99
N ILE A 182 15.66 4.94 -3.81
CA ILE A 182 16.36 4.41 -2.64
C ILE A 182 15.84 5.05 -1.35
N VAL A 183 15.62 6.38 -1.34
CA VAL A 183 15.03 7.09 -0.19
C VAL A 183 13.62 6.57 0.12
N CYS A 184 12.81 6.29 -0.89
CA CYS A 184 11.49 5.67 -0.70
C CYS A 184 11.57 4.27 -0.08
N PHE A 185 12.58 3.46 -0.47
CA PHE A 185 12.82 2.16 0.15
C PHE A 185 13.31 2.27 1.61
N PHE A 186 14.04 3.33 1.97
CA PHE A 186 14.31 3.62 3.38
C PHE A 186 13.02 3.85 4.18
N ALA A 187 12.08 4.66 3.67
CA ALA A 187 10.78 4.85 4.31
C ALA A 187 9.99 3.53 4.42
N THR A 188 10.05 2.72 3.37
CA THR A 188 9.42 1.38 3.32
C THR A 188 9.96 0.46 4.43
N ALA A 189 11.28 0.43 4.63
CA ALA A 189 11.89 -0.40 5.67
C ALA A 189 11.48 0.01 7.09
N VAL A 190 11.28 1.31 7.33
CA VAL A 190 10.77 1.85 8.61
C VAL A 190 9.34 1.36 8.85
N GLU A 191 8.48 1.49 7.84
CA GLU A 191 7.09 1.06 7.93
C GLU A 191 6.97 -0.45 8.17
N THR A 192 7.73 -1.25 7.42
CA THR A 192 7.73 -2.70 7.59
C THR A 192 8.27 -3.15 8.93
N THR A 193 9.23 -2.43 9.49
CA THR A 193 9.66 -2.67 10.88
C THR A 193 8.49 -2.45 11.84
N GLY A 194 7.78 -1.33 11.74
CA GLY A 194 6.62 -1.01 12.57
C GLY A 194 5.51 -2.06 12.44
N HIS A 195 5.15 -2.44 11.21
CA HIS A 195 4.14 -3.46 10.92
C HIS A 195 4.52 -4.82 11.46
N THR A 196 5.77 -5.25 11.28
CA THR A 196 6.26 -6.54 11.78
C THR A 196 6.16 -6.60 13.29
N LEU A 197 6.58 -5.55 14.00
CA LEU A 197 6.49 -5.46 15.45
C LEU A 197 5.04 -5.41 15.95
N ALA A 198 4.16 -4.71 15.23
CA ALA A 198 2.73 -4.65 15.55
C ALA A 198 2.06 -6.03 15.41
N VAL A 199 2.32 -6.75 14.31
CA VAL A 199 1.85 -8.13 14.12
C VAL A 199 2.36 -8.99 15.26
N CYS A 200 3.66 -8.97 15.56
CA CYS A 200 4.27 -9.73 16.65
C CYS A 200 3.55 -9.50 17.99
N ARG A 201 3.25 -8.24 18.32
CA ARG A 201 2.52 -7.86 19.55
C ARG A 201 1.09 -8.40 19.57
N ILE A 202 0.31 -8.20 18.51
CA ILE A 202 -1.10 -8.63 18.43
C ILE A 202 -1.22 -10.14 18.57
N THR A 203 -0.28 -10.85 17.97
CA THR A 203 -0.36 -12.30 17.91
C THR A 203 0.41 -12.97 19.07
N GLY A 204 1.20 -12.22 19.86
CA GLY A 204 1.95 -12.72 21.03
C GLY A 204 3.27 -13.46 20.74
N VAL A 205 4.05 -13.05 19.74
CA VAL A 205 5.39 -13.61 19.41
C VAL A 205 6.44 -12.54 19.65
N PRO A 206 7.64 -12.91 20.11
CA PRO A 206 8.73 -11.95 20.27
C PRO A 206 9.14 -11.32 18.93
N GLY A 207 9.21 -9.99 18.92
CA GLY A 207 9.67 -9.18 17.78
C GLY A 207 11.19 -9.16 17.68
N GLU A 208 11.79 -10.31 17.37
CA GLU A 208 13.25 -10.47 17.29
C GLU A 208 13.82 -9.79 16.03
N ASP A 209 15.07 -9.31 16.13
CA ASP A 209 15.79 -8.61 15.05
C ASP A 209 15.75 -9.33 13.71
N TRP A 210 15.93 -10.66 13.70
CA TRP A 210 15.97 -11.43 12.46
C TRP A 210 14.62 -11.43 11.74
N ARG A 211 13.49 -11.33 12.46
CA ARG A 211 12.15 -11.24 11.84
C ARG A 211 12.00 -9.92 11.09
N VAL A 212 12.47 -8.83 11.70
CA VAL A 212 12.46 -7.51 11.06
C VAL A 212 13.40 -7.49 9.84
N ARG A 213 14.63 -8.01 9.99
CA ARG A 213 15.57 -8.13 8.86
C ARG A 213 14.97 -8.97 7.73
N GLY A 214 14.35 -10.10 8.06
CA GLY A 214 13.67 -10.96 7.08
C GLY A 214 12.53 -10.25 6.35
N ALA A 215 11.68 -9.53 7.09
CA ALA A 215 10.58 -8.76 6.49
C ALA A 215 11.08 -7.66 5.54
N VAL A 216 12.06 -6.86 5.97
CA VAL A 216 12.66 -5.79 5.14
C VAL A 216 13.42 -6.35 3.94
N SER A 217 14.08 -7.51 4.09
CA SER A 217 14.70 -8.20 2.95
C SER A 217 13.67 -8.65 1.93
N ASN A 218 12.55 -9.18 2.42
CA ASN A 218 11.46 -9.69 1.57
C ASN A 218 10.74 -8.56 0.83
N ASP A 219 10.60 -7.37 1.42
CA ASP A 219 10.17 -6.15 0.71
C ASP A 219 11.06 -5.83 -0.48
N GLY A 220 12.38 -5.83 -0.28
CA GLY A 220 13.35 -5.58 -1.36
C GLY A 220 13.26 -6.62 -2.47
N LEU A 221 13.35 -7.90 -2.13
CA LEU A 221 13.26 -8.99 -3.10
C LEU A 221 11.91 -9.04 -3.82
N GLY A 222 10.81 -8.92 -3.07
CA GLY A 222 9.46 -8.89 -3.62
C GLY A 222 9.27 -7.72 -4.57
N SER A 223 9.84 -6.55 -4.25
CA SER A 223 9.82 -5.38 -5.14
C SER A 223 10.61 -5.58 -6.42
N ILE A 224 11.77 -6.26 -6.36
CA ILE A 224 12.55 -6.61 -7.56
C ILE A 224 11.72 -7.53 -8.48
N ILE A 225 11.13 -8.58 -7.91
CA ILE A 225 10.31 -9.55 -8.67
C ILE A 225 9.08 -8.83 -9.25
N SER A 226 8.41 -8.01 -8.44
CA SER A 226 7.25 -7.22 -8.89
C SER A 226 7.61 -6.32 -10.07
N ALA A 227 8.68 -5.52 -9.94
CA ALA A 227 9.14 -4.61 -10.98
C ALA A 227 9.60 -5.35 -12.25
N LEU A 228 10.21 -6.54 -12.11
CA LEU A 228 10.59 -7.38 -13.24
C LEU A 228 9.38 -7.74 -14.12
N PHE A 229 8.20 -7.97 -13.51
CA PHE A 229 6.95 -8.26 -14.23
C PHE A 229 6.08 -7.01 -14.44
N GLY A 230 6.65 -5.82 -14.28
CA GLY A 230 5.97 -4.54 -14.52
C GLY A 230 5.03 -4.08 -13.42
N GLY A 231 5.08 -4.72 -12.24
CA GLY A 231 4.41 -4.30 -11.02
C GLY A 231 5.15 -3.20 -10.28
N MET A 232 4.56 -2.73 -9.17
CA MET A 232 5.14 -1.67 -8.33
C MET A 232 5.89 -2.24 -7.13
N ALA A 233 6.70 -1.41 -6.46
CA ALA A 233 7.38 -1.80 -5.24
C ALA A 233 6.36 -2.19 -4.14
N LEU A 234 6.72 -3.22 -3.39
CA LEU A 234 5.89 -3.90 -2.42
C LEU A 234 6.38 -3.61 -1.00
N THR A 235 5.44 -3.53 -0.07
CA THR A 235 5.70 -3.42 1.37
C THR A 235 4.69 -4.23 2.17
N SER A 236 4.95 -4.40 3.46
CA SER A 236 3.98 -4.98 4.40
C SER A 236 2.69 -4.14 4.50
N TYR A 237 1.53 -4.79 4.43
CA TYR A 237 0.24 -4.12 4.32
C TYR A 237 -0.42 -3.89 5.69
N SER A 238 -0.68 -2.64 6.06
CA SER A 238 -1.22 -2.26 7.38
C SER A 238 -2.64 -2.78 7.61
N GLN A 239 -3.45 -2.91 6.57
CA GLN A 239 -4.83 -3.44 6.65
C GLN A 239 -4.84 -4.90 7.12
N ASN A 240 -3.82 -5.68 6.78
CA ASN A 240 -3.67 -7.06 7.25
C ASN A 240 -3.56 -7.11 8.78
N ILE A 241 -2.89 -6.13 9.38
CA ILE A 241 -2.76 -6.01 10.84
C ILE A 241 -4.14 -5.83 11.49
N GLY A 242 -5.01 -5.01 10.86
CA GLY A 242 -6.39 -4.81 11.30
C GLY A 242 -7.26 -6.07 11.18
N VAL A 243 -7.08 -6.87 10.12
CA VAL A 243 -7.79 -8.16 9.98
C VAL A 243 -7.31 -9.16 11.03
N ILE A 244 -5.99 -9.25 11.26
CA ILE A 244 -5.41 -10.16 12.25
C ILE A 244 -5.86 -9.78 13.67
N SER A 245 -5.96 -8.49 14.00
CA SER A 245 -6.43 -8.06 15.33
C SER A 245 -7.90 -8.41 15.58
N LEU A 246 -8.73 -8.46 14.54
CA LEU A 246 -10.15 -8.83 14.63
C LEU A 246 -10.35 -10.35 14.64
N THR A 247 -9.64 -11.07 13.79
CA THR A 247 -9.81 -12.53 13.61
C THR A 247 -8.97 -13.36 14.57
N GLY A 248 -7.88 -12.79 15.10
CA GLY A 248 -6.85 -13.53 15.85
C GLY A 248 -5.99 -14.45 14.98
N VAL A 249 -6.19 -14.48 13.66
CA VAL A 249 -5.54 -15.44 12.75
C VAL A 249 -4.31 -14.84 12.08
N GLY A 250 -3.13 -15.02 12.71
CA GLY A 250 -1.82 -14.62 12.17
C GLY A 250 -1.06 -15.73 11.42
N SER A 251 -1.78 -16.70 10.83
CA SER A 251 -1.17 -17.91 10.25
C SER A 251 -0.54 -17.66 8.88
N ARG A 252 0.71 -18.12 8.69
CA ARG A 252 1.39 -18.07 7.39
C ARG A 252 0.70 -18.87 6.29
N PHE A 253 -0.03 -19.92 6.66
CA PHE A 253 -0.74 -20.75 5.68
C PHE A 253 -1.92 -20.01 5.08
N VAL A 254 -2.60 -19.16 5.86
CA VAL A 254 -3.69 -18.31 5.35
C VAL A 254 -3.14 -17.29 4.36
N VAL A 255 -2.02 -16.64 4.69
CA VAL A 255 -1.35 -15.69 3.78
C VAL A 255 -0.83 -16.39 2.53
N ALA A 256 -0.23 -17.57 2.66
CA ALA A 256 0.27 -18.35 1.53
C ALA A 256 -0.87 -18.82 0.60
N ALA A 257 -2.00 -19.28 1.16
CA ALA A 257 -3.18 -19.64 0.38
C ALA A 257 -3.76 -18.42 -0.36
N GLY A 258 -3.81 -17.25 0.30
CA GLY A 258 -4.18 -15.99 -0.34
C GLY A 258 -3.23 -15.58 -1.47
N GLY A 259 -1.91 -15.74 -1.26
CA GLY A 259 -0.90 -15.50 -2.28
C GLY A 259 -1.04 -16.43 -3.49
N ALA A 260 -1.24 -17.73 -3.26
CA ALA A 260 -1.49 -18.70 -4.32
C ALA A 260 -2.77 -18.37 -5.10
N PHE A 261 -3.84 -17.97 -4.42
CA PHE A 261 -5.07 -17.49 -5.05
C PHE A 261 -4.82 -16.26 -5.92
N LEU A 262 -4.06 -15.27 -5.44
CA LEU A 262 -3.71 -14.07 -6.22
C LEU A 262 -2.83 -14.38 -7.43
N ILE A 263 -1.92 -15.36 -7.34
CA ILE A 263 -1.12 -15.82 -8.50
C ILE A 263 -2.04 -16.42 -9.57
N VAL A 264 -2.98 -17.28 -9.18
CA VAL A 264 -3.96 -17.85 -10.12
C VAL A 264 -4.80 -16.75 -10.76
N MET A 265 -5.29 -15.79 -9.97
CA MET A 265 -6.06 -14.65 -10.50
C MET A 265 -5.23 -13.78 -11.45
N ALA A 266 -3.94 -13.58 -11.18
CA ALA A 266 -3.04 -12.82 -12.05
C ALA A 266 -2.81 -13.49 -13.42
N MET A 267 -2.96 -14.82 -13.50
CA MET A 267 -2.89 -15.56 -14.76
C MET A 267 -4.18 -15.46 -15.60
N ILE A 268 -5.22 -14.79 -15.11
CA ILE A 268 -6.51 -14.61 -15.78
C ILE A 268 -6.70 -13.13 -16.12
N PRO A 269 -6.28 -12.65 -17.32
CA PRO A 269 -6.35 -11.24 -17.72
C PRO A 269 -7.74 -10.61 -17.60
N LYS A 270 -8.82 -11.40 -17.73
CA LYS A 270 -10.19 -10.93 -17.50
C LYS A 270 -10.39 -10.33 -16.12
N VAL A 271 -9.73 -10.85 -15.08
CA VAL A 271 -9.77 -10.28 -13.73
C VAL A 271 -9.15 -8.87 -13.74
N GLY A 272 -7.98 -8.73 -14.38
CA GLY A 272 -7.33 -7.44 -14.56
C GLY A 272 -8.17 -6.45 -15.38
N ALA A 273 -8.82 -6.92 -16.44
CA ALA A 273 -9.71 -6.12 -17.27
C ALA A 273 -10.93 -5.61 -16.49
N ILE A 274 -11.56 -6.47 -15.67
CA ILE A 274 -12.68 -6.07 -14.80
C ILE A 274 -12.23 -4.97 -13.82
N ILE A 275 -11.04 -5.09 -13.22
CA ILE A 275 -10.49 -4.08 -12.32
C ILE A 275 -10.21 -2.77 -13.08
N ALA A 276 -9.63 -2.86 -14.27
CA ALA A 276 -9.27 -1.71 -15.10
C ALA A 276 -10.48 -0.94 -15.66
N LEU A 277 -11.65 -1.59 -15.77
CA LEU A 277 -12.91 -0.94 -16.16
C LEU A 277 -13.44 0.06 -15.14
N MET A 278 -12.94 0.03 -13.90
CA MET A 278 -13.46 0.87 -12.85
C MET A 278 -13.29 2.35 -13.20
N PRO A 279 -14.39 3.15 -13.20
CA PRO A 279 -14.28 4.56 -13.52
C PRO A 279 -13.37 5.29 -12.54
N SER A 280 -12.57 6.22 -13.06
CA SER A 280 -11.60 6.97 -12.26
C SER A 280 -12.27 7.72 -11.10
N ALA A 281 -13.49 8.22 -11.28
CA ALA A 281 -14.24 8.90 -10.21
C ALA A 281 -14.55 7.97 -9.02
N VAL A 282 -14.93 6.72 -9.28
CA VAL A 282 -15.20 5.71 -8.24
C VAL A 282 -13.90 5.35 -7.52
N LEU A 283 -12.86 4.99 -8.29
CA LEU A 283 -11.55 4.64 -7.75
C LEU A 283 -10.96 5.80 -6.93
N GLY A 284 -11.01 7.02 -7.46
CA GLY A 284 -10.48 8.21 -6.84
C GLY A 284 -11.18 8.58 -5.54
N GLY A 285 -12.51 8.46 -5.46
CA GLY A 285 -13.25 8.68 -4.21
C GLY A 285 -12.82 7.72 -3.10
N VAL A 286 -12.62 6.44 -3.44
CA VAL A 286 -12.11 5.41 -2.52
C VAL A 286 -10.67 5.70 -2.10
N LEU A 287 -9.79 6.03 -3.06
CA LEU A 287 -8.39 6.37 -2.80
C LEU A 287 -8.27 7.60 -1.90
N LEU A 288 -9.05 8.65 -2.16
CA LEU A 288 -9.02 9.88 -1.37
C LEU A 288 -9.38 9.61 0.09
N PHE A 289 -10.43 8.82 0.34
CA PHE A 289 -10.78 8.41 1.70
C PHE A 289 -9.68 7.54 2.35
N MET A 290 -9.15 6.57 1.61
CA MET A 290 -8.09 5.69 2.11
C MET A 290 -6.82 6.46 2.49
N PHE A 291 -6.39 7.44 1.69
CA PHE A 291 -5.25 8.30 2.02
C PHE A 291 -5.55 9.21 3.22
N GLY A 292 -6.80 9.67 3.37
CA GLY A 292 -7.31 10.31 4.59
C GLY A 292 -7.14 9.45 5.84
N MET A 293 -7.51 8.17 5.76
CA MET A 293 -7.34 7.22 6.85
C MET A 293 -5.86 6.98 7.18
N VAL A 294 -4.97 6.88 6.18
CA VAL A 294 -3.52 6.77 6.39
C VAL A 294 -2.99 7.99 7.15
N ALA A 295 -3.37 9.20 6.74
CA ALA A 295 -3.01 10.43 7.45
C ALA A 295 -3.52 10.42 8.91
N SER A 296 -4.74 9.95 9.15
CA SER A 296 -5.31 9.81 10.49
C SER A 296 -4.51 8.85 11.39
N VAL A 297 -3.99 7.74 10.84
CA VAL A 297 -3.10 6.83 11.58
C VAL A 297 -1.80 7.53 11.97
N GLY A 298 -1.21 8.32 11.06
CA GLY A 298 -0.05 9.16 11.36
C GLY A 298 -0.31 10.12 12.53
N LEU A 299 -1.47 10.80 12.52
CA LEU A 299 -1.91 11.69 13.59
C LEU A 299 -2.08 10.97 14.94
N ASP A 300 -2.67 9.76 14.96
CA ASP A 300 -2.82 8.98 16.19
C ASP A 300 -1.46 8.59 16.80
N ILE A 301 -0.51 8.18 15.97
CA ILE A 301 0.86 7.85 16.40
C ILE A 301 1.55 9.10 16.96
N ILE A 302 1.47 10.23 16.26
CA ILE A 302 2.04 11.50 16.72
C ILE A 302 1.40 11.92 18.04
N GLY A 303 0.06 11.92 18.13
CA GLY A 303 -0.68 12.36 19.31
C GLY A 303 -0.32 11.59 20.59
N LYS A 304 -0.04 10.28 20.48
CA LYS A 304 0.39 9.45 21.62
C LYS A 304 1.85 9.67 22.04
N ASN A 305 2.68 10.22 21.16
CA ASN A 305 4.14 10.30 21.35
C ASN A 305 4.70 11.73 21.38
N LEU A 306 3.89 12.74 21.06
CA LEU A 306 4.25 14.15 21.14
C LEU A 306 4.28 14.61 22.60
N LYS A 307 5.43 14.47 23.27
CA LYS A 307 5.56 14.72 24.72
C LYS A 307 6.45 15.92 25.07
N SER A 308 7.24 16.39 24.12
CA SER A 308 8.21 17.46 24.36
C SER A 308 8.21 18.51 23.25
N ARG A 309 8.77 19.69 23.55
CA ARG A 309 9.02 20.73 22.56
C ARG A 309 9.92 20.24 21.42
N ARG A 310 10.86 19.34 21.71
CA ARG A 310 11.73 18.72 20.70
C ARG A 310 10.91 17.89 19.71
N ASP A 311 9.96 17.09 20.19
CA ASP A 311 9.07 16.30 19.34
C ASP A 311 8.24 17.21 18.44
N ALA A 312 7.70 18.31 19.00
CA ALA A 312 6.95 19.30 18.23
C ALA A 312 7.79 19.97 17.14
N LEU A 313 9.06 20.30 17.41
CA LEU A 313 9.98 20.85 16.42
C LEU A 313 10.29 19.85 15.30
N ILE A 314 10.45 18.56 15.62
CA ILE A 314 10.66 17.51 14.63
C ILE A 314 9.44 17.41 13.70
N VAL A 315 8.23 17.35 14.26
CA VAL A 315 6.99 17.28 13.48
C VAL A 315 6.84 18.53 12.62
N ALA A 316 6.96 19.72 13.20
CA ALA A 316 6.74 20.99 12.51
C ALA A 316 7.72 21.20 11.35
N SER A 317 9.01 20.97 11.57
CA SER A 317 10.03 21.11 10.52
C SER A 317 9.83 20.10 9.39
N SER A 318 9.54 18.85 9.73
CA SER A 318 9.28 17.79 8.74
C SER A 318 8.03 18.08 7.92
N LEU A 319 6.95 18.55 8.54
CA LEU A 319 5.72 18.93 7.84
C LEU A 319 5.93 20.16 6.96
N ALA A 320 6.63 21.19 7.44
CA ALA A 320 6.88 22.41 6.68
C ALA A 320 7.66 22.13 5.39
N VAL A 321 8.72 21.31 5.46
CA VAL A 321 9.50 20.93 4.29
C VAL A 321 8.75 19.91 3.43
N GLY A 322 8.17 18.87 4.04
CA GLY A 322 7.56 17.76 3.32
C GLY A 322 6.24 18.10 2.60
N LEU A 323 5.46 19.04 3.12
CA LEU A 323 4.24 19.54 2.45
C LEU A 323 4.51 20.76 1.56
N GLY A 324 5.57 21.52 1.86
CA GLY A 324 5.93 22.74 1.14
C GLY A 324 6.60 22.49 -0.21
N ILE A 325 7.19 21.32 -0.41
CA ILE A 325 7.74 20.82 -1.69
C ILE A 325 6.63 20.04 -2.42
#